data_AF-A0A1S8SAH1-F1
#
_entry.id   AF-A0A1S8SAH1-F1
#
_cell.length_a   1.000
_cell.length_b   1.000
_cell.length_c   1.000
_cell.angle_alpha   90.00
_cell.angle_beta   90.00
_cell.angle_gamma   90.00
#
_symmetry.space_group_name_H-M   'P 1'
#
loop_
_entity.id
_entity.type
_entity.pdbx_description
1 polymer ?
#
loop_
_entity_poly.entity_id
_entity_poly.type
_entity_poly.pdbx_seq_one_letter_code
_entity_poly.pdbx_strand_id
1 'polypeptide(L)'
;MSYIYGIFLTGVMDKNGEYKDQCLYVGSSNDFERRWKQHRQALEKNKHTNKSLQKAYNFMIESGVGEFTYKILYKINNDNTLLKFFGEMLAISYWKPTSNKALVQQGRNRVVFQKCDKDIAEKLLGVICTY
;
A
#
# COMPACT_ATOMS: atom_id res chain seq x y z
N MET A 1 3.22 -16.76 8.23
CA MET A 1 2.67 -15.47 8.72
C MET A 1 3.06 -14.37 7.74
N SER A 2 2.11 -13.53 7.35
CA SER A 2 2.33 -12.46 6.38
C SER A 2 1.74 -11.15 6.88
N TYR A 3 2.22 -10.04 6.34
CA TYR A 3 1.79 -8.71 6.73
C TYR A 3 1.39 -7.92 5.49
N ILE A 4 0.26 -7.25 5.58
CA ILE A 4 -0.08 -6.17 4.67
C ILE A 4 0.44 -4.88 5.28
N TYR A 5 1.25 -4.15 4.52
CA TYR A 5 1.82 -2.87 4.92
C TYR A 5 1.38 -1.77 3.98
N GLY A 6 1.38 -0.55 4.50
CA GLY A 6 1.15 0.66 3.75
C GLY A 6 2.36 1.59 3.82
N ILE A 7 2.51 2.39 2.78
CA ILE A 7 3.46 3.51 2.71
C ILE A 7 2.63 4.78 2.61
N PHE A 8 2.93 5.74 3.48
CA PHE A 8 2.14 6.95 3.67
C PHE A 8 2.99 8.20 3.52
N LEU A 9 2.38 9.26 3.01
CA LEU A 9 2.86 10.62 3.20
C LEU A 9 2.02 11.25 4.31
N THR A 10 2.66 11.56 5.43
CA THR A 10 2.02 12.12 6.62
C THR A 10 2.20 13.64 6.66
N GLY A 11 1.34 14.37 7.36
CA GLY A 11 1.44 15.83 7.45
C GLY A 11 1.04 16.55 6.16
N VAL A 12 0.22 15.94 5.31
CA VAL A 12 -0.36 16.58 4.13
C VAL A 12 -1.65 17.27 4.52
N MET A 13 -1.78 18.54 4.21
CA MET A 13 -3.03 19.28 4.42
C MET A 13 -4.05 18.89 3.35
N ASP A 14 -5.25 18.50 3.77
CA ASP A 14 -6.36 18.22 2.87
C ASP A 14 -7.07 19.50 2.42
N LYS A 15 -8.04 19.33 1.52
CA LYS A 15 -8.84 20.44 0.96
C LYS A 15 -9.64 21.25 2.01
N ASN A 16 -9.82 20.70 3.21
CA ASN A 16 -10.53 21.34 4.31
C ASN A 16 -9.58 21.99 5.31
N GLY A 17 -8.26 21.97 5.06
CA GLY A 17 -7.25 22.50 5.96
C GLY A 17 -6.82 21.53 7.08
N GLU A 18 -7.24 20.26 7.02
CA GLU A 18 -6.89 19.26 8.05
C GLU A 18 -5.65 18.47 7.62
N TYR A 19 -4.71 18.26 8.54
CA TYR A 19 -3.57 17.38 8.31
C TYR A 19 -4.02 15.92 8.32
N LYS A 20 -3.78 15.20 7.22
CA LYS A 20 -4.12 13.78 7.09
C LYS A 20 -3.00 12.99 6.46
N ASP A 21 -2.97 11.71 6.82
CA ASP A 21 -2.09 10.74 6.20
C ASP A 21 -2.66 10.31 4.84
N GLN A 22 -1.86 10.48 3.80
CA GLN A 22 -2.20 10.01 2.48
C GLN A 22 -1.56 8.64 2.23
N CYS A 23 -2.38 7.61 2.02
CA CYS A 23 -1.89 6.30 1.60
C CYS A 23 -1.36 6.39 0.17
N LEU A 24 -0.07 6.10 -0.02
CA LEU A 24 0.57 6.10 -1.32
C LEU A 24 0.62 4.70 -1.92
N TYR A 25 0.92 3.69 -1.12
CA TYR A 25 1.11 2.33 -1.62
C TYR A 25 0.68 1.30 -0.57
N VAL A 26 0.14 0.18 -1.03
CA VAL A 26 -0.15 -0.99 -0.21
C VAL A 26 0.54 -2.21 -0.83
N GLY A 27 1.17 -3.04 0.01
CA GLY A 27 1.76 -4.30 -0.42
C GLY A 27 1.76 -5.33 0.69
N SER A 28 2.17 -6.56 0.37
CA SER A 28 2.28 -7.66 1.33
C SER A 28 3.68 -8.27 1.36
N SER A 29 4.08 -8.77 2.53
CA SER A 29 5.33 -9.52 2.70
C SER A 29 5.34 -10.39 3.95
N ASN A 30 6.08 -11.49 3.90
CA ASN A 30 6.42 -12.27 5.10
C ASN A 30 7.52 -11.61 5.93
N ASP A 31 8.33 -10.72 5.34
CA ASP A 31 9.42 -9.99 5.96
C ASP A 31 9.31 -8.51 5.56
N PHE A 32 8.41 -7.82 6.25
CA PHE A 32 8.06 -6.43 5.95
C PHE A 32 9.22 -5.47 6.20
N GLU A 33 10.07 -5.73 7.20
CA GLU A 33 11.19 -4.85 7.52
C GLU A 33 12.23 -4.83 6.40
N ARG A 34 12.62 -6.01 5.92
CA ARG A 34 13.50 -6.11 4.75
C ARG A 34 12.85 -5.46 3.54
N ARG A 35 11.55 -5.66 3.35
CA ARG A 35 10.81 -5.08 2.22
C ARG A 35 10.74 -3.55 2.29
N TRP A 36 10.55 -2.97 3.46
CA TRP A 36 10.59 -1.52 3.68
C TRP A 36 11.97 -0.94 3.40
N LYS A 37 13.04 -1.59 3.87
CA LYS A 37 14.42 -1.20 3.56
C LYS A 37 14.67 -1.19 2.05
N GLN A 38 14.21 -2.21 1.33
CA GLN A 38 14.31 -2.26 -0.14
C GLN A 38 13.55 -1.13 -0.82
N HIS A 39 12.31 -0.86 -0.40
CA HIS A 39 11.52 0.26 -0.93
C HIS A 39 12.26 1.59 -0.71
N ARG A 40 12.70 1.86 0.52
CA ARG A 40 13.42 3.09 0.87
C ARG A 40 14.68 3.27 0.04
N GLN A 41 15.57 2.26 0.01
CA GLN A 41 16.81 2.33 -0.76
C GLN A 41 16.57 2.54 -2.25
N ALA A 42 15.53 1.93 -2.82
CA ALA A 42 15.21 2.11 -4.23
C ALA A 42 14.65 3.53 -4.50
N LEU A 43 13.86 4.09 -3.57
CA LEU A 43 13.36 5.47 -3.66
C LEU A 43 14.50 6.49 -3.55
N GLU A 44 15.38 6.35 -2.57
CA GLU A 44 16.57 7.19 -2.36
C GLU A 44 17.51 7.18 -3.58
N LYS A 45 17.65 6.03 -4.23
CA LYS A 45 18.47 5.88 -5.46
C LYS A 45 17.73 6.32 -6.73
N ASN A 46 16.51 6.83 -6.63
CA ASN A 46 15.63 7.17 -7.75
C ASN A 46 15.43 6.00 -8.76
N LYS A 47 15.39 4.77 -8.24
CA LYS A 47 15.34 3.51 -9.01
C LYS A 47 14.12 2.66 -8.65
N HIS A 48 13.13 3.22 -7.97
CA HIS A 48 11.95 2.46 -7.59
C HIS A 48 11.16 2.02 -8.83
N THR A 49 10.69 0.78 -8.82
CA THR A 49 9.97 0.16 -9.95
C THR A 49 8.60 0.80 -10.15
N ASN A 50 7.92 1.13 -9.04
CA ASN A 50 6.69 1.93 -9.07
C ASN A 50 7.03 3.41 -9.29
N LYS A 51 6.79 3.90 -10.51
CA LYS A 51 7.07 5.30 -10.90
C LYS A 51 6.16 6.32 -10.21
N SER A 52 4.91 5.95 -9.90
CA SER A 52 4.01 6.83 -9.17
C SER A 52 4.51 7.07 -7.75
N LEU A 53 4.97 6.00 -7.08
CA LEU A 53 5.56 6.10 -5.74
C LEU A 53 6.86 6.90 -5.75
N GLN A 54 7.73 6.69 -6.75
CA GLN A 54 8.97 7.47 -6.92
C GLN A 54 8.65 8.96 -7.07
N LYS A 55 7.65 9.31 -7.89
CA LYS A 55 7.24 10.71 -8.09
C LYS A 55 6.75 11.34 -6.79
N ALA A 56 5.94 10.61 -6.00
CA ALA A 56 5.47 11.10 -4.71
C ALA A 56 6.62 11.32 -3.72
N TYR A 57 7.62 10.43 -3.70
CA TYR A 57 8.81 10.58 -2.87
C TYR A 57 9.66 11.79 -3.27
N ASN A 58 9.92 11.98 -4.58
CA ASN A 58 10.68 13.12 -5.07
C ASN A 58 9.98 14.45 -4.74
N PHE A 59 8.65 14.50 -4.90
CA PHE A 59 7.86 15.68 -4.52
C PHE A 59 8.00 16.03 -3.03
N MET A 60 7.96 15.03 -2.13
CA MET A 60 8.17 15.28 -0.70
C MET A 60 9.56 15.87 -0.43
N ILE A 61 10.63 15.33 -1.05
CA ILE A 61 11.98 15.89 -0.90
C ILE A 61 12.05 17.34 -1.39
N GLU A 62 11.51 17.60 -2.59
CA GLU A 62 11.55 18.92 -3.22
C GLU A 62 10.73 19.97 -2.46
N SER A 63 9.56 19.58 -1.96
CA SER A 63 8.66 20.49 -1.23
C SER A 63 9.03 20.64 0.25
N GLY A 64 9.73 19.66 0.84
CA GLY A 64 9.95 19.58 2.27
C GLY A 64 8.67 19.35 3.10
N VAL A 65 7.56 18.98 2.44
CA VAL A 65 6.26 18.81 3.10
C VAL A 65 6.01 17.35 3.42
N GLY A 66 5.75 17.11 4.70
CA GLY A 66 5.33 15.82 5.22
C GLY A 66 6.46 14.82 5.40
N GLU A 67 6.11 13.64 5.88
CA GLU A 67 7.06 12.55 6.13
C GLU A 67 6.59 11.24 5.51
N PHE A 68 7.52 10.55 4.86
CA PHE A 68 7.30 9.23 4.29
C PHE A 68 7.37 8.15 5.39
N THR A 69 6.22 7.61 5.79
CA THR A 69 6.14 6.61 6.87
C THR A 69 5.66 5.25 6.38
N TYR A 70 6.03 4.21 7.13
CA TYR A 70 5.67 2.82 6.86
C TYR A 70 4.82 2.30 8.01
N LYS A 71 3.70 1.63 7.70
CA LYS A 71 2.77 1.11 8.71
C LYS A 71 2.36 -0.31 8.39
N ILE A 72 2.28 -1.16 9.42
CA ILE A 72 1.57 -2.43 9.30
C ILE A 72 0.08 -2.13 9.36
N LEU A 73 -0.65 -2.62 8.36
CA LEU A 73 -2.10 -2.43 8.25
C LEU A 73 -2.83 -3.66 8.78
N TYR A 74 -2.37 -4.84 8.36
CA TYR A 74 -2.99 -6.10 8.74
C TYR A 74 -1.95 -7.19 8.90
N LYS A 75 -2.24 -8.12 9.81
CA LYS A 75 -1.50 -9.35 9.99
C LYS A 75 -2.35 -10.50 9.48
N ILE A 76 -1.79 -11.33 8.62
CA ILE A 76 -2.45 -12.54 8.09
C ILE A 76 -1.76 -13.74 8.74
N ASN A 77 -2.51 -14.46 9.57
CA ASN A 77 -2.01 -15.61 10.33
C ASN A 77 -2.03 -16.91 9.51
N ASN A 78 -2.26 -16.81 8.20
CA ASN A 78 -2.31 -17.91 7.27
C ASN A 78 -1.17 -17.83 6.23
N ASP A 79 -0.68 -18.98 5.76
CA ASP A 79 0.33 -19.05 4.69
C ASP A 79 -0.26 -19.20 3.28
N ASN A 80 -1.58 -19.36 3.17
CA ASN A 80 -2.31 -19.49 1.92
C ASN A 80 -2.11 -18.27 1.01
N THR A 81 -1.47 -18.50 -0.14
CA THR A 81 -1.13 -17.46 -1.12
C THR A 81 -2.36 -16.75 -1.68
N LEU A 82 -3.49 -17.45 -1.85
CA LEU A 82 -4.72 -16.86 -2.37
C LEU A 82 -5.35 -15.89 -1.36
N LEU A 83 -5.35 -16.25 -0.07
CA LEU A 83 -5.83 -15.35 0.99
C LEU A 83 -4.94 -14.10 1.12
N LYS A 84 -3.62 -14.25 1.01
CA LYS A 84 -2.69 -13.11 1.00
C LYS A 84 -2.97 -12.18 -0.18
N PHE A 85 -3.15 -12.76 -1.37
CA PHE A 85 -3.49 -12.02 -2.57
C PHE A 85 -4.79 -11.23 -2.40
N PHE A 86 -5.88 -11.87 -1.98
CA PHE A 86 -7.15 -11.18 -1.76
C PHE A 86 -7.08 -10.15 -0.62
N GLY A 87 -6.35 -10.45 0.45
CA GLY A 87 -6.10 -9.51 1.53
C GLY A 87 -5.45 -8.22 1.03
N GLU A 88 -4.39 -8.31 0.21
CA GLU A 88 -3.76 -7.12 -0.38
C GLU A 88 -4.74 -6.34 -1.28
N MET A 89 -5.52 -7.03 -2.12
CA MET A 89 -6.50 -6.39 -3.01
C MET A 89 -7.62 -5.65 -2.24
N LEU A 90 -8.11 -6.26 -1.16
CA LEU A 90 -9.11 -5.64 -0.28
C LEU A 90 -8.51 -4.45 0.46
N ALA A 91 -7.26 -4.56 0.93
CA ALA A 91 -6.56 -3.44 1.54
C ALA A 91 -6.34 -2.27 0.56
N ILE A 92 -6.02 -2.54 -0.71
CA ILE A 92 -5.98 -1.51 -1.75
C ILE A 92 -7.36 -0.86 -1.95
N SER A 93 -8.43 -1.64 -1.90
CA SER A 93 -9.80 -1.10 -2.01
C SER A 93 -10.16 -0.20 -0.83
N TYR A 94 -9.79 -0.62 0.38
CA TYR A 94 -10.05 0.11 1.63
C TYR A 94 -9.24 1.41 1.72
N TRP A 95 -7.91 1.31 1.56
CA TRP A 95 -6.98 2.43 1.76
C TRP A 95 -6.84 3.34 0.54
N LYS A 96 -7.28 2.87 -0.63
CA LYS A 96 -7.29 3.63 -1.90
C LYS A 96 -5.93 4.30 -2.20
N PRO A 97 -4.80 3.56 -2.18
CA PRO A 97 -3.48 4.13 -2.43
C PRO A 97 -3.40 4.81 -3.80
N THR A 98 -2.62 5.87 -3.90
CA THR A 98 -2.45 6.65 -5.14
C THR A 98 -1.46 6.03 -6.12
N SER A 99 -0.56 5.16 -5.64
CA SER A 99 0.58 4.66 -6.41
C SER A 99 0.40 3.25 -6.93
N ASN A 100 -0.55 2.45 -6.44
CA ASN A 100 -0.85 1.13 -7.00
C ASN A 100 -2.36 0.83 -7.04
N LYS A 101 -2.71 -0.13 -7.90
CA LYS A 101 -4.09 -0.58 -8.12
C LYS A 101 -4.19 -2.07 -7.83
N ALA A 102 -5.38 -2.52 -7.47
CA ALA A 102 -5.70 -3.92 -7.34
C ALA A 102 -5.76 -4.54 -8.74
N LEU A 103 -4.76 -5.33 -9.11
CA LEU A 103 -4.71 -5.97 -10.43
C LEU A 103 -4.00 -7.32 -10.39
N VAL A 104 -4.42 -8.22 -11.27
CA VAL A 104 -3.69 -9.44 -11.63
C VAL A 104 -3.05 -9.24 -12.99
N GLN A 105 -1.78 -9.64 -13.09
CA GLN A 105 -1.05 -9.59 -14.34
C GLN A 105 -0.43 -10.96 -14.64
N GLN A 106 -0.63 -11.45 -15.86
CA GLN A 106 0.05 -12.62 -16.41
C GLN A 106 0.62 -12.27 -17.78
N GLY A 107 1.94 -12.10 -17.85
CA GLY A 107 2.62 -11.60 -19.05
C GLY A 107 2.13 -10.19 -19.42
N ARG A 108 1.56 -10.06 -20.62
CA ARG A 108 0.97 -8.81 -21.12
C ARG A 108 -0.50 -8.61 -20.70
N ASN A 109 -1.17 -9.67 -20.25
CA ASN A 109 -2.58 -9.61 -19.86
C ASN A 109 -2.71 -9.05 -18.45
N ARG A 110 -3.66 -8.13 -18.27
CA ARG A 110 -3.92 -7.45 -17.00
C ARG A 110 -5.41 -7.35 -16.75
N VAL A 111 -5.83 -7.75 -15.56
CA VAL A 111 -7.19 -7.56 -15.06
C VAL A 111 -7.12 -6.63 -13.86
N VAL A 112 -7.72 -5.46 -13.98
CA VAL A 112 -7.84 -4.50 -12.87
C VAL A 112 -9.16 -4.81 -12.16
N PHE A 113 -9.08 -5.08 -10.86
CA PHE A 113 -10.28 -5.30 -10.06
C PHE A 113 -10.94 -3.96 -9.77
N GLN A 114 -12.27 -3.92 -9.88
CA GLN A 114 -13.04 -2.80 -9.38
C GLN A 114 -12.88 -2.73 -7.87
N LYS A 115 -12.83 -1.50 -7.34
CA LYS A 115 -12.73 -1.29 -5.90
C LYS A 115 -14.03 -1.73 -5.25
N CYS A 116 -13.89 -2.45 -4.14
CA CYS A 116 -15.00 -2.80 -3.27
C CYS A 116 -15.38 -1.59 -2.38
N ASP A 117 -16.63 -1.55 -1.93
CA ASP A 117 -17.06 -0.60 -0.89
C ASP A 117 -16.23 -0.76 0.38
N LYS A 118 -15.97 0.37 1.06
CA LYS A 118 -15.07 0.40 2.21
C LYS A 118 -15.55 -0.55 3.32
N ASP A 119 -16.84 -0.52 3.63
CA ASP A 119 -17.45 -1.32 4.70
C ASP A 119 -17.39 -2.82 4.38
N ILE A 120 -17.56 -3.19 3.10
CA ILE A 120 -17.45 -4.58 2.66
C ILE A 120 -15.99 -5.02 2.73
N ALA A 121 -15.05 -4.20 2.25
CA ALA A 121 -13.62 -4.49 2.32
C ALA A 121 -13.15 -4.68 3.77
N GLU A 122 -13.60 -3.84 4.70
CA GLU A 122 -13.30 -3.93 6.12
C GLU A 122 -13.78 -5.26 6.72
N LYS A 123 -15.04 -5.63 6.47
CA LYS A 123 -15.61 -6.90 6.95
C LYS A 123 -14.83 -8.10 6.43
N LEU A 124 -14.51 -8.12 5.13
CA LEU A 124 -13.77 -9.21 4.51
C LEU A 124 -12.32 -9.29 5.01
N LEU A 125 -11.66 -8.14 5.22
CA LEU A 125 -10.33 -8.09 5.84
C LEU A 125 -10.37 -8.63 7.28
N GLY A 126 -11.40 -8.28 8.05
CA GLY A 126 -11.63 -8.82 9.39
C GLY A 126 -11.69 -10.35 9.39
N VAL A 127 -12.38 -10.95 8.40
CA VAL A 127 -12.42 -12.40 8.22
C VAL A 127 -11.02 -12.93 7.87
N ILE A 128 -10.40 -12.44 6.79
CA ILE A 128 -9.12 -12.96 6.27
C ILE A 128 -7.99 -12.84 7.29
N CYS A 129 -7.97 -11.80 8.10
CA CYS A 129 -6.87 -11.56 9.05
C CYS A 129 -7.06 -12.29 10.38
N THR A 130 -8.26 -12.80 10.66
CA THR A 130 -8.56 -13.60 11.86
C THR A 130 -8.28 -15.09 11.64
N TYR A 131 -8.42 -15.58 10.39
CA TYR A 131 -8.00 -16.92 9.97
C TYR A 131 -6.47 -17.07 9.84
#